data_AF-S9PM80-F1
#
_entry.id   AF-S9PM80-F1
#
_cell.length_a   1.000
_cell.length_b   1.000
_cell.length_c   1.000
_cell.angle_alpha   90.00
_cell.angle_beta   90.00
_cell.angle_gamma   90.00
#
_symmetry.space_group_name_H-M   'P 1'
#
loop_
_entity.id
_entity.type
_entity.pdbx_description
1 polymer ?
#
loop_
_entity_poly.entity_id
_entity_poly.type
_entity_poly.pdbx_seq_one_letter_code
_entity_poly.pdbx_strand_id
1 'polypeptide(L)'
;MRNDPKDRHVLAAAVHVGAQTIVTNNLRDFRKEHLPPSIQAQDPDTFLQHLFDQNRLVMLEVLHAQAQALRKPPLTFTQLLDGLAKSVPGFVEEVRRCLPGG
;
A
#
# COMPACT_ATOMS: atom_id res chain seq x y z
N MET A 1 -7.64 23.75 -8.00
CA MET A 1 -7.74 22.41 -7.39
C MET A 1 -9.12 22.25 -6.76
N ARG A 2 -9.86 21.18 -7.09
CA ARG A 2 -11.21 20.91 -6.57
C ARG A 2 -11.24 19.96 -5.36
N ASN A 3 -10.07 19.51 -4.87
CA ASN A 3 -9.96 18.70 -3.65
C ASN A 3 -10.46 19.47 -2.42
N ASP A 4 -10.91 18.73 -1.41
CA ASP A 4 -11.27 19.26 -0.10
C ASP A 4 -10.17 20.21 0.40
N PRO A 5 -10.51 21.41 0.92
CA PRO A 5 -9.52 22.37 1.41
C PRO A 5 -8.47 21.76 2.35
N LYS A 6 -8.85 20.78 3.16
CA LYS A 6 -7.94 20.09 4.08
C LYS A 6 -6.97 19.18 3.36
N ASP A 7 -7.26 18.66 2.17
CA ASP A 7 -6.43 17.67 1.47
C ASP A 7 -5.56 18.26 0.35
N ARG A 8 -5.72 19.56 0.05
CA ARG A 8 -4.93 20.26 -0.96
C ARG A 8 -3.42 20.23 -0.69
N HIS A 9 -3.02 20.20 0.58
CA HIS A 9 -1.61 20.15 0.94
C HIS A 9 -0.96 18.80 0.56
N VAL A 10 -1.71 17.69 0.65
CA VAL A 10 -1.23 16.36 0.22
C VAL A 10 -0.95 16.36 -1.27
N LEU A 11 -1.89 16.88 -2.08
CA LEU A 11 -1.69 16.99 -3.52
C LEU A 11 -0.55 17.97 -3.87
N ALA A 12 -0.47 19.11 -3.19
CA ALA A 12 0.61 20.07 -3.40
C ALA A 12 1.99 19.47 -3.12
N ALA A 13 2.12 18.70 -2.03
CA ALA A 13 3.34 17.98 -1.71
C ALA A 13 3.69 16.96 -2.80
N ALA A 14 2.71 16.15 -3.24
CA ALA A 14 2.91 15.15 -4.28
C ALA A 14 3.39 15.77 -5.61
N VAL A 15 2.79 16.89 -6.03
CA VAL A 15 3.23 17.64 -7.21
C VAL A 15 4.64 18.19 -7.01
N HIS A 16 4.93 18.79 -5.85
CA HIS A 16 6.21 19.41 -5.57
C HIS A 16 7.38 18.41 -5.61
N VAL A 17 7.18 17.20 -5.07
CA VAL A 17 8.22 16.14 -5.07
C VAL A 17 8.23 15.29 -6.35
N GLY A 18 7.30 15.52 -7.28
CA GLY A 18 7.15 14.71 -8.49
C GLY A 18 6.68 13.27 -8.21
N ALA A 19 5.92 13.05 -7.13
CA ALA A 19 5.35 11.75 -6.82
C ALA A 19 4.32 11.34 -7.88
N GLN A 20 4.32 10.07 -8.26
CA GLN A 20 3.41 9.52 -9.28
C GLN A 20 2.13 8.93 -8.67
N THR A 21 2.18 8.54 -7.39
CA THR A 21 1.07 7.89 -6.70
C THR A 21 0.86 8.48 -5.31
N ILE A 22 -0.38 8.83 -4.99
CA ILE A 22 -0.86 9.12 -3.63
C ILE A 22 -1.53 7.84 -3.12
N VAL A 23 -1.02 7.28 -2.01
CA VAL A 23 -1.61 6.09 -1.38
C VAL A 23 -2.55 6.55 -0.26
N THR A 24 -3.85 6.23 -0.35
CA THR A 24 -4.86 6.69 0.61
C THR A 24 -6.10 5.82 0.65
N ASN A 25 -6.67 5.61 1.84
CA ASN A 25 -7.99 4.98 1.99
C ASN A 25 -9.14 5.91 1.59
N ASN A 26 -8.88 7.21 1.40
CA ASN A 26 -9.90 8.22 1.16
C ASN A 26 -9.94 8.66 -0.31
N LEU A 27 -10.13 7.70 -1.22
CA LEU A 27 -10.09 7.93 -2.67
C LEU A 27 -11.11 8.98 -3.16
N ARG A 28 -12.24 9.14 -2.46
CA ARG A 28 -13.28 10.12 -2.80
C ARG A 28 -12.80 11.57 -2.82
N ASP A 29 -11.73 11.89 -2.07
CA ASP A 29 -11.17 13.23 -1.97
C ASP A 29 -10.00 13.45 -2.97
N PHE A 30 -9.56 12.35 -3.60
CA PHE A 30 -8.51 12.30 -4.62
C PHE A 30 -9.01 11.64 -5.92
N ARG A 31 -10.24 11.97 -6.33
CA ARG A 31 -10.80 11.46 -7.59
C ARG A 31 -9.93 11.87 -8.76
N LYS A 32 -9.89 11.00 -9.77
CA LYS A 32 -9.07 11.18 -10.97
C LYS A 32 -9.31 12.54 -11.65
N GLU A 33 -10.56 13.02 -11.71
CA GLU A 33 -10.87 14.33 -12.31
C GLU A 33 -10.28 15.54 -11.55
N HIS A 34 -9.83 15.36 -10.31
CA HIS A 34 -9.24 16.42 -9.51
C HIS A 34 -7.70 16.36 -9.46
N LEU A 35 -7.10 15.29 -9.98
CA LEU A 35 -5.66 15.08 -10.00
C LEU A 35 -5.06 15.51 -11.35
N PRO A 36 -3.82 16.01 -11.37
CA PRO A 36 -3.09 16.19 -12.62
C PRO A 36 -2.85 14.83 -13.30
N PRO A 37 -2.73 14.77 -14.64
CA PRO A 37 -2.56 13.49 -15.36
C PRO A 37 -1.35 12.66 -14.95
N SER A 38 -0.33 13.29 -14.37
CA SER A 38 0.90 12.63 -13.92
C SER A 38 0.78 11.96 -12.54
N ILE A 39 -0.33 12.15 -11.83
CA ILE A 39 -0.54 11.63 -10.47
C ILE A 39 -1.82 10.81 -10.44
N GLN A 40 -1.73 9.61 -9.88
CA GLN A 40 -2.89 8.78 -9.55
C GLN A 40 -3.04 8.64 -8.03
N ALA A 41 -4.26 8.34 -7.59
CA ALA A 41 -4.52 7.89 -6.23
C ALA A 41 -4.88 6.41 -6.24
N GLN A 42 -4.34 5.65 -5.28
CA GLN A 42 -4.62 4.23 -5.09
C GLN A 42 -4.87 3.96 -3.61
N ASP A 43 -5.73 2.98 -3.31
CA ASP A 43 -5.82 2.47 -1.95
C ASP A 43 -4.58 1.63 -1.60
N PRO A 44 -4.28 1.44 -0.30
CA PRO A 44 -3.09 0.71 0.12
C PRO A 44 -3.05 -0.74 -0.36
N ASP A 45 -4.19 -1.42 -0.50
CA ASP A 45 -4.23 -2.83 -0.90
C ASP A 45 -3.80 -2.98 -2.35
N THR A 46 -4.45 -2.22 -3.24
CA THR A 46 -4.09 -2.15 -4.66
C THR A 46 -2.63 -1.74 -4.86
N PHE A 47 -2.14 -0.76 -4.09
CA PHE A 47 -0.76 -0.30 -4.20
C PHE A 47 0.25 -1.40 -3.84
N LEU A 48 -0.01 -2.16 -2.76
CA LEU A 48 0.87 -3.26 -2.36
C LEU A 48 0.81 -4.45 -3.33
N GLN A 49 -0.33 -4.74 -3.94
CA GLN A 49 -0.44 -5.74 -5.02
C GLN A 49 0.44 -5.35 -6.21
N HIS A 50 0.39 -4.08 -6.65
CA HIS A 50 1.27 -3.61 -7.72
C HIS A 50 2.75 -3.73 -7.37
N LEU A 51 3.17 -3.39 -6.15
CA LEU A 51 4.56 -3.57 -5.71
C LEU A 51 4.95 -5.05 -5.65
N PHE A 52 4.03 -5.92 -5.22
CA PHE A 52 4.24 -7.36 -5.19
C PHE A 52 4.46 -7.92 -6.59
N ASP A 53 3.63 -7.56 -7.54
CA ASP A 53 3.78 -7.99 -8.94
C ASP A 53 5.06 -7.45 -9.60
N GLN A 54 5.51 -6.26 -9.21
CA GLN A 54 6.78 -5.70 -9.68
C GLN A 54 7.99 -6.48 -9.16
N ASN A 55 8.00 -6.86 -7.88
CA ASN A 55 9.11 -7.63 -7.30
C ASN A 55 8.69 -8.48 -6.09
N ARG A 56 8.24 -9.71 -6.38
CA ARG A 56 7.77 -10.65 -5.36
C ARG A 56 8.84 -11.02 -4.35
N LEU A 57 10.08 -11.26 -4.79
CA LEU A 57 11.16 -11.69 -3.90
C LEU A 57 11.48 -10.62 -2.84
N VAL A 58 11.66 -9.38 -3.28
CA VAL A 58 11.94 -8.25 -2.37
C VAL A 58 10.78 -8.04 -1.39
N MET A 59 9.54 -8.13 -1.86
CA MET A 59 8.38 -7.98 -0.98
C MET A 59 8.27 -9.09 0.06
N LEU A 60 8.58 -10.34 -0.29
CA LEU A 60 8.65 -11.45 0.68
C LEU A 60 9.76 -11.24 1.71
N GLU A 61 10.94 -10.79 1.28
CA GLU A 61 12.06 -10.46 2.18
C GLU A 61 11.66 -9.36 3.18
N VAL A 62 11.00 -8.30 2.71
CA VAL A 62 10.51 -7.20 3.55
C VAL A 62 9.49 -7.70 4.57
N LEU A 63 8.54 -8.54 4.17
CA LEU A 63 7.55 -9.12 5.08
C LEU A 63 8.21 -10.02 6.15
N HIS A 64 9.20 -10.83 5.77
CA HIS A 64 9.97 -11.64 6.72
C HIS A 64 10.75 -10.76 7.71
N ALA A 65 11.44 -9.73 7.22
CA ALA A 65 12.15 -8.79 8.06
C ALA A 65 11.22 -8.03 9.02
N GLN A 66 10.03 -7.64 8.53
CA GLN A 66 9.02 -6.98 9.36
C GLN A 66 8.53 -7.88 10.49
N ALA A 67 8.24 -9.15 10.22
CA ALA A 67 7.84 -10.11 11.25
C ALA A 67 8.93 -10.28 12.33
N GLN A 68 10.21 -10.36 11.92
CA GLN A 68 11.35 -10.47 12.83
C GLN A 68 11.61 -9.19 13.66
N ALA A 69 11.28 -8.02 13.11
CA ALA A 69 11.47 -6.73 13.78
C ALA A 69 10.41 -6.47 14.87
N LEU A 70 9.22 -7.07 14.76
CA LEU A 70 8.18 -6.97 15.78
C LEU A 70 8.55 -7.83 16.99
N ARG A 71 8.78 -7.18 18.14
CA ARG A 71 9.19 -7.85 19.39
C ARG A 71 8.16 -7.75 20.51
N LYS A 72 7.12 -6.92 20.33
CA LYS A 72 6.11 -6.61 21.37
C LYS A 72 4.71 -6.40 20.76
N PRO A 73 3.93 -7.47 20.55
CA PRO A 73 4.30 -8.88 20.70
C PRO A 73 5.20 -9.37 19.55
N PRO A 74 5.99 -10.44 19.75
CA PRO A 74 6.63 -11.14 18.64
C PRO A 74 5.56 -11.80 17.77
N LEU A 75 5.67 -11.66 16.45
CA LEU A 75 4.73 -12.24 15.49
C LEU A 75 5.45 -13.23 14.57
N THR A 76 4.81 -14.35 14.27
CA THR A 76 5.21 -15.20 13.15
C THR A 76 4.87 -14.53 11.82
N PHE A 77 5.46 -15.02 10.72
CA PHE A 77 5.14 -14.54 9.38
C PHE A 77 3.64 -14.66 9.08
N THR A 78 3.03 -15.80 9.40
CA THR A 78 1.58 -16.01 9.22
C THR A 78 0.75 -15.03 10.05
N GLN A 79 1.11 -14.79 11.31
CA GLN A 79 0.41 -13.84 12.18
C GLN A 79 0.52 -12.39 11.68
N LEU A 80 1.66 -12.02 11.10
CA LEU A 80 1.81 -10.73 10.43
C LEU A 80 0.82 -10.63 9.26
N LEU A 81 0.77 -11.65 8.39
CA LEU A 81 -0.16 -11.69 7.26
C LEU A 81 -1.63 -11.62 7.72
N ASP A 82 -2.00 -12.32 8.79
CA ASP A 82 -3.35 -12.27 9.36
C ASP A 82 -3.71 -10.86 9.86
N GLY A 83 -2.74 -10.14 10.42
CA GLY A 83 -2.90 -8.75 10.83
C GLY A 83 -3.10 -7.81 9.63
N LEU A 84 -2.23 -7.94 8.63
CA LEU A 84 -2.28 -7.14 7.39
C LEU A 84 -3.56 -7.40 6.59
N ALA A 85 -4.08 -8.63 6.58
CA ALA A 85 -5.31 -8.98 5.86
C ALA A 85 -6.54 -8.17 6.29
N LYS A 86 -6.52 -7.56 7.48
CA LYS A 86 -7.59 -6.67 7.95
C LYS A 86 -7.65 -5.34 7.20
N SER A 87 -6.57 -4.94 6.55
CA SER A 87 -6.45 -3.65 5.85
C SER A 87 -6.08 -3.80 4.38
N VAL A 88 -5.32 -4.84 4.04
CA VAL A 88 -4.84 -5.13 2.69
C VAL A 88 -5.06 -6.61 2.31
N PRO A 89 -6.33 -7.07 2.27
CA PRO A 89 -6.67 -8.47 2.05
C PRO A 89 -6.20 -9.01 0.70
N GLY A 90 -6.33 -8.25 -0.40
CA GLY A 90 -5.97 -8.68 -1.75
C GLY A 90 -4.47 -8.94 -1.88
N PHE A 91 -3.64 -8.04 -1.35
CA PHE A 91 -2.20 -8.21 -1.26
C PHE A 91 -1.83 -9.47 -0.47
N VAL A 92 -2.45 -9.70 0.69
CA VAL A 92 -2.15 -10.88 1.51
C VAL A 92 -2.54 -12.19 0.80
N GLU A 93 -3.64 -12.20 0.06
CA GLU A 93 -4.04 -13.37 -0.74
C GLU A 93 -3.01 -13.69 -1.84
N GLU A 94 -2.45 -12.69 -2.50
CA GLU A 94 -1.41 -12.88 -3.51
C GLU A 94 -0.11 -13.42 -2.92
N VAL A 95 0.29 -12.88 -1.77
CA VAL A 95 1.45 -13.38 -1.02
C VAL A 95 1.24 -14.86 -0.68
N ARG A 96 0.08 -15.21 -0.08
CA ARG A 96 -0.23 -16.59 0.30
C ARG A 96 -0.24 -17.55 -0.89
N ARG A 97 -0.76 -17.12 -2.04
CA ARG A 97 -0.74 -17.91 -3.30
C ARG A 97 0.67 -18.23 -3.80
N CYS A 98 1.67 -17.44 -3.43
CA CYS A 98 3.07 -17.65 -3.83
C CYS A 98 3.86 -18.52 -2.84
N LEU A 99 3.35 -18.76 -1.64
CA LEU A 99 4.03 -19.59 -0.65
C LEU A 99 3.84 -21.08 -0.99
N PRO A 100 4.91 -21.89 -1.00
CA PRO A 100 4.78 -23.32 -1.24
C PRO A 100 4.05 -24.00 -0.07
N GLY A 101 2.86 -24.55 -0.36
CA GLY A 101 2.09 -25.42 0.55
C GLY A 101 1.22 -24.67 1.56
N GLY A 102 -0.05 -24.44 1.20
CA GLY A 102 -1.14 -24.29 2.15
C GLY A 102 -1.63 -25.65 2.64
#